data_AF-A0A660ZMS4-F1
#
_entry.id   AF-A0A660ZMS4-F1
#
_cell.length_a   1.000
_cell.length_b   1.000
_cell.length_c   1.000
_cell.angle_alpha   90.00
_cell.angle_beta   90.00
_cell.angle_gamma   90.00
#
_symmetry.space_group_name_H-M   'P 1'
#
loop_
_entity.id
_entity.type
_entity.pdbx_description
1 polymer ?
#
loop_
_entity_poly.entity_id
_entity_poly.type
_entity_poly.pdbx_seq_one_letter_code
_entity_poly.pdbx_strand_id
1 'polypeptide(L)'
;MVKKPRMMRTFARTASKSMEKKLVENAKKIKKNPYLILPKYQDKFSEKVFSKIRKNIERASRFFDNPKKLEKISNKKGLEAAIAGAVIIANSGKAPYLGVSKSPMGDITYAQRGKADKEKQIAVQHFDDPVLRLLGVKDVVLKKRLHVYSWDEGFVSTGLEADPPEEFKSFVVKKLGFRFKDNVAFCGNLKPDMVKNRRFSGRSYIRINWKSGGIIFAVSEDCAEPKNNTLHNITKYLIEPNISDDFEIEVIGEVIKEQTESTIYI
;
A
#
# COMPACT_ATOMS: atom_id res chain seq x y z
N MET A 1 -48.56 -1.10 6.68
CA MET A 1 -47.58 -0.28 5.93
C MET A 1 -46.18 -0.54 6.48
N VAL A 2 -45.36 -1.29 5.74
CA VAL A 2 -43.98 -1.60 6.15
C VAL A 2 -43.14 -0.33 6.00
N LYS A 3 -42.64 0.21 7.12
CA LYS A 3 -41.69 1.33 7.11
C LYS A 3 -40.43 0.87 6.37
N LYS A 4 -40.19 1.42 5.18
CA LYS A 4 -38.91 1.30 4.46
C LYS A 4 -37.78 1.63 5.45
N PRO A 5 -36.77 0.75 5.64
CA PRO A 5 -35.64 1.09 6.48
C PRO A 5 -34.96 2.32 5.89
N ARG A 6 -34.81 3.37 6.70
CA ARG A 6 -34.05 4.57 6.32
C ARG A 6 -32.64 4.10 5.99
N MET A 7 -32.27 4.24 4.71
CA MET A 7 -30.92 3.99 4.23
C MET A 7 -29.97 4.81 5.11
N MET A 8 -29.15 4.12 5.91
CA MET A 8 -28.26 4.71 6.89
C MET A 8 -27.38 5.74 6.17
N ARG A 9 -27.48 7.02 6.57
CA ARG A 9 -26.63 8.09 6.03
C ARG A 9 -25.18 7.66 6.22
N THR A 10 -24.49 7.42 5.11
CA THR A 10 -23.03 7.27 5.10
C THR A 10 -22.48 8.52 5.78
N PHE A 11 -21.69 8.36 6.85
CA PHE A 11 -21.22 9.44 7.71
C PHE A 11 -20.41 10.47 6.91
N ALA A 12 -21.09 11.47 6.35
CA ALA A 12 -20.45 12.62 5.73
C ALA A 12 -19.82 13.45 6.85
N ARG A 13 -18.50 13.54 6.86
CA ARG A 13 -17.74 14.40 7.78
C ARG A 13 -17.41 15.71 7.08
N THR A 14 -17.56 16.82 7.79
CA THR A 14 -17.02 18.10 7.33
C THR A 14 -15.49 18.01 7.33
N ALA A 15 -14.87 18.38 6.22
CA ALA A 15 -13.41 18.41 6.13
C ALA A 15 -12.84 19.47 7.09
N SER A 16 -11.73 19.17 7.77
CA SER A 16 -10.93 20.25 8.36
C SER A 16 -10.34 21.11 7.23
N LYS A 17 -10.04 22.38 7.51
CA LYS A 17 -9.44 23.29 6.53
C LYS A 17 -8.13 22.75 5.95
N SER A 18 -7.31 22.08 6.77
CA SER A 18 -6.05 21.47 6.33
C SER A 18 -6.29 20.28 5.39
N MET A 19 -7.25 19.41 5.70
CA MET A 19 -7.60 18.27 4.86
C MET A 19 -8.23 18.69 3.54
N GLU A 20 -9.16 19.65 3.55
CA GLU A 20 -9.74 20.18 2.33
C GLU A 20 -8.67 20.82 1.43
N LYS A 21 -7.78 21.63 2.03
CA LYS A 21 -6.65 22.24 1.31
C LYS A 21 -5.77 21.16 0.67
N LYS A 22 -5.40 20.11 1.40
CA LYS A 22 -4.60 19.00 0.88
C LYS A 22 -5.28 18.30 -0.29
N LEU A 23 -6.58 17.98 -0.18
CA LEU A 23 -7.34 17.33 -1.25
C LEU A 23 -7.41 18.20 -2.51
N VAL A 24 -7.63 19.50 -2.36
CA VAL A 24 -7.67 20.45 -3.48
C VAL A 24 -6.30 20.60 -4.14
N GLU A 25 -5.22 20.67 -3.35
CA GLU A 25 -3.84 20.73 -3.87
C GLU A 25 -3.47 19.46 -4.64
N ASN A 26 -3.79 18.29 -4.09
CA ASN A 26 -3.58 17.02 -4.78
C ASN A 26 -4.41 16.94 -6.07
N ALA A 27 -5.67 17.35 -6.04
CA ALA A 27 -6.52 17.43 -7.21
C ALA A 27 -5.94 18.33 -8.31
N LYS A 28 -5.34 19.47 -7.96
CA LYS A 28 -4.64 20.35 -8.92
C LYS A 28 -3.42 19.67 -9.53
N LYS A 29 -2.63 18.92 -8.75
CA LYS A 29 -1.50 18.13 -9.26
C LYS A 29 -1.97 17.04 -10.23
N ILE A 30 -3.05 16.33 -9.91
CA ILE A 30 -3.68 15.34 -10.80
C ILE A 30 -4.21 16.00 -12.09
N LYS A 31 -4.84 17.18 -12.01
CA LYS A 31 -5.27 17.93 -13.20
C LYS A 31 -4.08 18.24 -14.13
N LYS A 32 -2.95 18.65 -13.55
CA LYS A 32 -1.72 18.96 -14.30
C LYS A 32 -1.05 17.71 -14.90
N ASN A 33 -0.97 16.62 -14.14
CA ASN A 33 -0.43 15.35 -14.59
C ASN A 33 -1.27 14.18 -14.05
N PRO A 34 -2.23 13.66 -14.85
CA PRO A 34 -3.11 12.59 -14.40
C PRO A 34 -2.41 11.22 -14.34
N TYR A 35 -1.17 11.11 -14.85
CA TYR A 35 -0.41 9.87 -14.84
C TYR A 35 0.34 9.63 -13.51
N LEU A 36 0.29 10.57 -12.56
CA LEU A 36 0.87 10.40 -11.22
C LEU A 36 0.29 9.20 -10.45
N ILE A 37 -0.90 8.73 -10.83
CA ILE A 37 -1.57 7.56 -10.22
C ILE A 37 -1.21 6.24 -10.90
N LEU A 38 -0.33 6.24 -11.90
CA LEU A 38 0.15 5.03 -12.56
C LEU A 38 1.59 4.73 -12.14
N PRO A 39 1.94 3.45 -11.93
CA PRO A 39 3.32 3.08 -11.69
C PRO A 39 4.15 3.27 -12.97
N LYS A 40 5.45 3.54 -12.80
CA LYS A 40 6.45 3.26 -13.83
C LYS A 40 6.52 1.74 -14.04
N TYR A 41 6.96 1.31 -15.20
CA TYR A 41 7.01 -0.10 -15.56
C TYR A 41 8.41 -0.46 -16.03
N GLN A 42 8.92 -1.61 -15.60
CA GLN A 42 10.25 -2.12 -15.96
C GLN A 42 10.20 -3.19 -17.06
N ASP A 43 9.01 -3.68 -17.40
CA ASP A 43 8.82 -4.74 -18.39
C ASP A 43 7.70 -4.41 -19.40
N LYS A 44 7.75 -5.09 -20.55
CA LYS A 44 6.80 -4.90 -21.67
C LYS A 44 5.38 -5.37 -21.34
N PHE A 45 5.21 -6.34 -20.43
CA PHE A 45 3.91 -6.85 -20.05
C PHE A 45 3.16 -5.85 -19.15
N SER A 46 3.82 -5.28 -18.14
CA SER A 46 3.30 -4.16 -17.35
C SER A 46 2.95 -2.98 -18.27
N GLU A 47 3.84 -2.62 -19.20
CA GLU A 47 3.57 -1.56 -20.17
C GLU A 47 2.28 -1.83 -20.95
N LYS A 48 2.11 -3.03 -21.49
CA LYS A 48 0.89 -3.41 -22.23
C LYS A 48 -0.36 -3.29 -21.36
N VAL A 49 -0.32 -3.75 -20.11
CA VAL A 49 -1.45 -3.69 -19.17
C VAL A 49 -1.83 -2.23 -18.87
N PHE A 50 -0.85 -1.41 -18.47
CA PHE A 50 -1.09 -0.02 -18.10
C PHE A 50 -1.35 0.88 -19.31
N SER A 51 -0.91 0.52 -20.53
CA SER A 51 -1.18 1.31 -21.74
C SER A 51 -2.67 1.50 -22.01
N LYS A 52 -3.51 0.49 -21.71
CA LYS A 52 -4.97 0.59 -21.87
C LYS A 52 -5.57 1.60 -20.90
N ILE A 53 -5.11 1.59 -19.65
CA ILE A 53 -5.53 2.54 -18.62
C ILE A 53 -5.08 3.95 -19.02
N ARG A 54 -3.82 4.08 -19.44
CA ARG A 54 -3.23 5.34 -19.92
C ARG A 54 -4.05 5.96 -21.06
N LYS A 55 -4.47 5.16 -22.04
CA LYS A 55 -5.35 5.62 -23.14
C LYS A 55 -6.72 6.11 -22.65
N ASN A 56 -7.30 5.46 -21.66
CA ASN A 56 -8.57 5.91 -21.07
C ASN A 56 -8.40 7.24 -20.33
N ILE A 57 -7.32 7.40 -19.58
CA ILE A 57 -6.95 8.65 -18.90
C ILE A 57 -6.73 9.76 -19.92
N GLU A 58 -5.97 9.50 -20.98
CA GLU A 58 -5.71 10.47 -22.04
C GLU A 58 -7.01 10.96 -22.70
N ARG A 59 -7.92 10.05 -23.04
CA ARG A 59 -9.25 10.42 -23.58
C ARG A 59 -10.05 11.29 -22.61
N ALA A 60 -10.01 10.99 -21.32
CA ALA A 60 -10.69 11.79 -20.30
C ALA A 60 -10.06 13.18 -20.14
N SER A 61 -8.72 13.27 -20.22
CA SER A 61 -7.96 14.52 -20.04
C SER A 61 -8.33 15.62 -21.04
N ARG A 62 -8.73 15.24 -22.27
CA ARG A 62 -9.23 16.16 -23.31
C ARG A 62 -10.48 16.93 -22.92
N PHE A 63 -11.16 16.53 -21.83
CA PHE A 63 -12.40 17.14 -21.37
C PHE A 63 -12.28 17.78 -19.97
N PHE A 64 -11.07 17.95 -19.43
CA PHE A 64 -10.85 18.51 -18.09
C PHE A 64 -11.34 19.96 -17.93
N ASP A 65 -11.41 20.71 -19.02
CA ASP A 65 -11.94 22.08 -19.04
C ASP A 65 -13.38 22.15 -19.58
N ASN A 66 -14.04 21.00 -19.78
CA ASN A 66 -15.46 20.94 -20.17
C ASN A 66 -16.30 20.36 -19.01
N PRO A 67 -16.94 21.20 -18.17
CA PRO A 67 -17.66 20.75 -16.98
C PRO A 67 -18.74 19.71 -17.26
N LYS A 68 -19.54 19.89 -18.31
CA LYS A 68 -20.62 18.96 -18.67
C LYS A 68 -20.09 17.57 -19.04
N LYS A 69 -19.02 17.50 -19.83
CA LYS A 69 -18.40 16.22 -20.22
C LYS A 69 -17.64 15.58 -19.06
N LEU A 70 -16.96 16.38 -18.25
CA LEU A 70 -16.24 15.91 -17.08
C LEU A 70 -17.18 15.27 -16.05
N GLU A 71 -18.34 15.88 -15.80
CA GLU A 71 -19.38 15.32 -14.94
C GLU A 71 -19.93 13.98 -15.48
N LYS A 72 -20.10 13.86 -16.81
CA LYS A 72 -20.50 12.57 -17.41
C LYS A 72 -19.42 11.49 -17.23
N ILE A 73 -18.14 11.86 -17.29
CA ILE A 73 -17.03 10.91 -17.09
C ILE A 73 -16.93 10.51 -15.62
N SER A 74 -17.04 11.45 -14.68
CA SER A 74 -16.95 11.19 -13.23
C SER A 74 -18.04 10.22 -12.75
N ASN A 75 -19.17 10.16 -13.45
CA ASN A 75 -20.28 9.23 -13.17
C ASN A 75 -20.06 7.78 -13.66
N LYS A 76 -18.90 7.46 -14.25
CA LYS A 76 -18.49 6.07 -14.57
C LYS A 76 -17.75 5.41 -13.39
N LYS A 77 -17.27 4.18 -13.56
CA LYS A 77 -16.65 3.35 -12.49
C LYS A 77 -15.10 3.35 -12.46
N GLY A 78 -14.47 3.55 -13.62
CA GLY A 78 -13.03 3.37 -13.80
C GLY A 78 -12.13 4.43 -13.17
N LEU A 79 -10.81 4.25 -13.32
CA LEU A 79 -9.80 5.18 -12.79
C LEU A 79 -9.89 6.55 -13.45
N GLU A 80 -10.24 6.60 -14.74
CA GLU A 80 -10.51 7.83 -15.46
C GLU A 80 -11.70 8.62 -14.88
N ALA A 81 -12.68 7.92 -14.28
CA ALA A 81 -13.81 8.56 -13.59
C ALA A 81 -13.39 9.16 -12.25
N ALA A 82 -12.51 8.49 -11.50
CA ALA A 82 -11.95 9.02 -10.27
C ALA A 82 -11.07 10.26 -10.53
N ILE A 83 -10.27 10.23 -11.60
CA ILE A 83 -9.50 11.40 -12.06
C ILE A 83 -10.43 12.54 -12.44
N ALA A 84 -11.51 12.28 -13.21
CA ALA A 84 -12.50 13.31 -13.52
C ALA A 84 -13.12 13.92 -12.26
N GLY A 85 -13.45 13.09 -11.26
CA GLY A 85 -13.91 13.55 -9.94
C GLY A 85 -12.92 14.47 -9.24
N ALA A 86 -11.62 14.13 -9.27
CA ALA A 86 -10.57 14.98 -8.73
C ALA A 86 -10.44 16.30 -9.51
N VAL A 87 -10.52 16.29 -10.83
CA VAL A 87 -10.47 17.52 -11.64
C VAL A 87 -11.66 18.44 -11.34
N ILE A 88 -12.85 17.88 -11.04
CA ILE A 88 -13.99 18.68 -10.57
C ILE A 88 -13.65 19.40 -9.25
N ILE A 89 -12.98 18.73 -8.31
CA ILE A 89 -12.49 19.33 -7.06
C ILE A 89 -11.47 20.44 -7.35
N ALA A 90 -10.54 20.19 -8.28
CA ALA A 90 -9.54 21.17 -8.66
C ALA A 90 -10.18 22.45 -9.25
N ASN A 91 -11.18 22.27 -10.12
CA ASN A 91 -11.90 23.36 -10.77
C ASN A 91 -12.79 24.15 -9.80
N SER A 92 -13.43 23.48 -8.83
CA SER A 92 -14.28 24.14 -7.83
C SER A 92 -13.47 24.79 -6.69
N GLY A 93 -12.24 24.32 -6.47
CA GLY A 93 -11.39 24.71 -5.35
C GLY A 93 -11.93 24.28 -3.99
N LYS A 94 -12.90 23.36 -3.94
CA LYS A 94 -13.63 23.00 -2.70
C LYS A 94 -13.95 21.50 -2.60
N ALA A 95 -13.78 20.96 -1.40
CA ALA A 95 -14.12 19.59 -1.01
C ALA A 95 -14.65 19.52 0.44
N PRO A 96 -15.77 20.21 0.76
CA PRO A 96 -16.18 20.44 2.15
C PRO A 96 -16.77 19.19 2.84
N TYR A 97 -17.28 18.23 2.06
CA TYR A 97 -17.91 17.01 2.58
C TYR A 97 -17.11 15.78 2.18
N LEU A 98 -16.72 15.00 3.17
CA LEU A 98 -15.92 13.80 3.01
C LEU A 98 -16.72 12.56 3.40
N GLY A 99 -16.62 11.54 2.57
CA GLY A 99 -16.96 10.18 2.98
C GLY A 99 -15.85 9.59 3.84
N VAL A 100 -16.19 8.55 4.60
CA VAL A 100 -15.26 7.77 5.40
C VAL A 100 -15.24 6.34 4.89
N SER A 101 -14.04 5.83 4.61
CA SER A 101 -13.81 4.41 4.33
C SER A 101 -13.04 3.79 5.48
N LYS A 102 -13.63 2.77 6.12
CA LYS A 102 -12.90 1.95 7.09
C LYS A 102 -11.83 1.13 6.35
N SER A 103 -10.63 1.11 6.90
CA SER A 103 -9.51 0.25 6.48
C SER A 103 -8.89 -0.38 7.73
N PRO A 104 -8.23 -1.56 7.63
CA PRO A 104 -7.40 -2.09 8.71
C PRO A 104 -6.36 -1.09 9.22
N MET A 105 -5.96 -0.14 8.38
CA MET A 105 -5.00 0.93 8.72
C MET A 105 -5.63 2.16 9.38
N GLY A 106 -6.96 2.15 9.60
CA GLY A 106 -7.72 3.27 10.15
C GLY A 106 -8.76 3.83 9.18
N ASP A 107 -9.48 4.85 9.63
CA ASP A 107 -10.48 5.55 8.83
C ASP A 107 -9.82 6.45 7.78
N ILE A 108 -10.15 6.26 6.51
CA ILE A 108 -9.67 7.07 5.39
C ILE A 108 -10.78 8.02 4.95
N THR A 109 -10.54 9.32 5.05
CA THR A 109 -11.47 10.34 4.55
C THR A 109 -11.16 10.71 3.11
N TYR A 110 -12.19 10.88 2.28
CA TYR A 110 -12.07 11.29 0.88
C TYR A 110 -13.31 12.05 0.43
N ALA A 111 -13.18 12.94 -0.54
CA ALA A 111 -14.31 13.63 -1.13
C ALA A 111 -15.03 12.71 -2.12
N GLN A 112 -16.31 12.43 -1.89
CA GLN A 112 -17.08 11.61 -2.83
C GLN A 112 -17.52 12.49 -4.01
N ARG A 113 -16.82 12.37 -5.15
CA ARG A 113 -17.12 13.12 -6.38
C ARG A 113 -17.21 12.17 -7.57
N GLY A 114 -18.41 12.07 -8.13
CA GLY A 114 -18.76 11.09 -9.15
C GLY A 114 -19.15 9.73 -8.56
N LYS A 115 -19.10 8.69 -9.41
CA LYS A 115 -19.53 7.31 -9.08
C LYS A 115 -18.41 6.28 -9.25
N ALA A 116 -17.17 6.73 -9.43
CA ALA A 116 -16.00 5.88 -9.51
C ALA A 116 -15.88 4.99 -8.27
N ASP A 117 -15.20 3.86 -8.39
CA ASP A 117 -15.00 2.97 -7.25
C ASP A 117 -14.33 3.72 -6.10
N LYS A 118 -14.77 3.45 -4.87
CA LYS A 118 -14.29 4.12 -3.66
C LYS A 118 -12.77 4.07 -3.53
N GLU A 119 -12.18 2.89 -3.75
CA GLU A 119 -10.72 2.68 -3.72
C GLU A 119 -10.00 3.57 -4.75
N LYS A 120 -10.53 3.69 -5.97
CA LYS A 120 -9.96 4.55 -7.02
C LYS A 120 -10.09 6.04 -6.69
N GLN A 121 -11.20 6.46 -6.08
CA GLN A 121 -11.37 7.85 -5.60
C GLN A 121 -10.35 8.18 -4.51
N ILE A 122 -10.18 7.28 -3.53
CA ILE A 122 -9.18 7.42 -2.46
C ILE A 122 -7.78 7.52 -3.05
N ALA A 123 -7.43 6.61 -3.96
CA ALA A 123 -6.10 6.55 -4.55
C ALA A 123 -5.72 7.83 -5.30
N VAL A 124 -6.64 8.37 -6.12
CA VAL A 124 -6.39 9.61 -6.86
C VAL A 124 -6.25 10.82 -5.93
N GLN A 125 -7.06 10.89 -4.88
CA GLN A 125 -7.06 12.03 -3.95
C GLN A 125 -5.87 12.03 -2.98
N HIS A 126 -5.37 10.83 -2.65
CA HIS A 126 -4.21 10.61 -1.79
C HIS A 126 -3.07 9.96 -2.58
N PHE A 127 -2.85 10.39 -3.82
CA PHE A 127 -1.83 9.80 -4.69
C PHE A 127 -0.40 9.96 -4.12
N ASP A 128 -0.20 10.95 -3.25
CA ASP A 128 1.03 11.22 -2.54
C ASP A 128 1.29 10.21 -1.42
N ASP A 129 0.26 9.55 -0.90
CA ASP A 129 0.41 8.49 0.09
C ASP A 129 0.84 7.17 -0.60
N PRO A 130 1.99 6.58 -0.20
CA PRO A 130 2.52 5.38 -0.85
C PRO A 130 1.61 4.15 -0.71
N VAL A 131 0.77 4.07 0.32
CA VAL A 131 -0.14 2.94 0.50
C VAL A 131 -1.45 3.19 -0.23
N LEU A 132 -2.03 4.39 -0.08
CA LEU A 132 -3.35 4.66 -0.65
C LEU A 132 -3.33 4.72 -2.19
N ARG A 133 -2.23 5.15 -2.80
CA ARG A 133 -2.11 5.17 -4.27
C ARG A 133 -2.22 3.79 -4.91
N LEU A 134 -1.81 2.72 -4.20
CA LEU A 134 -1.90 1.33 -4.66
C LEU A 134 -3.35 0.90 -4.94
N LEU A 135 -4.30 1.44 -4.17
CA LEU A 135 -5.73 1.14 -4.33
C LEU A 135 -6.27 1.50 -5.73
N GLY A 136 -5.60 2.41 -6.45
CA GLY A 136 -6.01 2.84 -7.78
C GLY A 136 -5.79 1.80 -8.89
N VAL A 137 -4.85 0.88 -8.66
CA VAL A 137 -4.43 -0.14 -9.64
C VAL A 137 -4.58 -1.58 -9.12
N LYS A 138 -4.90 -1.75 -7.83
CA LYS A 138 -4.99 -3.04 -7.14
C LYS A 138 -5.77 -4.11 -7.89
N ASP A 139 -6.95 -3.77 -8.40
CA ASP A 139 -7.80 -4.70 -9.14
C ASP A 139 -7.12 -5.22 -10.42
N VAL A 140 -6.48 -4.35 -11.17
CA VAL A 140 -5.76 -4.72 -12.40
C VAL A 140 -4.49 -5.49 -12.08
N VAL A 141 -3.72 -5.07 -11.08
CA VAL A 141 -2.47 -5.70 -10.65
C VAL A 141 -2.73 -7.14 -10.21
N LEU A 142 -3.69 -7.36 -9.30
CA LEU A 142 -4.05 -8.70 -8.83
C LEU A 142 -4.60 -9.58 -9.97
N LYS A 143 -5.50 -9.03 -10.80
CA LYS A 143 -6.07 -9.76 -11.95
C LYS A 143 -5.00 -10.18 -12.97
N LYS A 144 -3.94 -9.38 -13.11
CA LYS A 144 -2.83 -9.62 -14.05
C LYS A 144 -1.62 -10.26 -13.41
N ARG A 145 -1.71 -10.58 -12.11
CA ARG A 145 -0.63 -11.18 -11.32
C ARG A 145 0.68 -10.38 -11.41
N LEU A 146 0.56 -9.06 -11.38
CA LEU A 146 1.71 -8.16 -11.39
C LEU A 146 2.25 -7.94 -9.97
N HIS A 147 3.53 -7.57 -9.88
CA HIS A 147 4.21 -7.12 -8.68
C HIS A 147 4.41 -5.60 -8.76
N VAL A 148 3.92 -4.90 -7.73
CA VAL A 148 3.95 -3.44 -7.70
C VAL A 148 4.42 -2.95 -6.33
N TYR A 149 5.37 -2.03 -6.34
CA TYR A 149 6.03 -1.47 -5.16
C TYR A 149 5.84 0.04 -5.11
N SER A 150 5.55 0.59 -3.94
CA SER A 150 5.23 2.02 -3.76
C SER A 150 5.87 2.58 -2.50
N TRP A 151 6.65 3.64 -2.66
CA TRP A 151 7.34 4.35 -1.58
C TRP A 151 7.22 5.86 -1.78
N ASP A 152 7.79 6.65 -0.87
CA ASP A 152 7.65 8.11 -0.86
C ASP A 152 7.99 8.75 -2.23
N GLU A 153 9.04 8.26 -2.89
CA GLU A 153 9.59 8.84 -4.13
C GLU A 153 9.30 8.00 -5.39
N GLY A 154 8.69 6.83 -5.25
CA GLY A 154 8.51 5.93 -6.38
C GLY A 154 7.28 5.04 -6.31
N PHE A 155 6.89 4.58 -7.49
CA PHE A 155 5.75 3.71 -7.70
C PHE A 155 6.04 2.92 -8.98
N VAL A 156 6.33 1.63 -8.84
CA VAL A 156 6.91 0.81 -9.91
C VAL A 156 6.21 -0.54 -9.99
N SER A 157 5.99 -1.01 -11.22
CA SER A 157 5.59 -2.37 -11.56
C SER A 157 6.78 -3.12 -12.15
N THR A 158 7.14 -4.25 -11.56
CA THR A 158 8.27 -5.10 -12.00
C THR A 158 7.80 -6.27 -12.88
N GLY A 159 6.48 -6.37 -13.11
CA GLY A 159 5.91 -7.38 -13.99
C GLY A 159 5.47 -8.62 -13.25
N LEU A 160 5.73 -9.78 -13.87
CA LEU A 160 5.28 -11.08 -13.35
C LEU A 160 6.18 -11.66 -12.27
N GLU A 161 7.38 -11.11 -12.10
CA GLU A 161 8.35 -11.56 -11.10
C GLU A 161 8.48 -10.53 -9.98
N ALA A 162 8.68 -11.04 -8.77
CA ALA A 162 9.01 -10.23 -7.61
C ALA A 162 10.48 -9.77 -7.74
N ASP A 163 10.66 -8.49 -8.04
CA ASP A 163 11.97 -7.85 -8.19
C ASP A 163 11.95 -6.45 -7.56
N PRO A 164 11.78 -6.35 -6.23
CA PRO A 164 11.65 -5.08 -5.54
C PRO A 164 12.84 -4.15 -5.83
N PRO A 165 12.62 -2.88 -6.24
CA PRO A 165 13.71 -1.93 -6.46
C PRO A 165 14.55 -1.67 -5.20
N GLU A 166 15.85 -1.37 -5.36
CA GLU A 166 16.75 -1.08 -4.23
C GLU A 166 16.30 0.13 -3.40
N GLU A 167 15.71 1.14 -4.03
CA GLU A 167 15.14 2.30 -3.35
C GLU A 167 13.94 1.90 -2.47
N PHE A 168 13.13 0.94 -2.94
CA PHE A 168 12.01 0.40 -2.18
C PHE A 168 12.51 -0.41 -0.98
N LYS A 169 13.50 -1.29 -1.17
CA LYS A 169 14.14 -2.05 -0.08
C LYS A 169 14.68 -1.11 1.00
N SER A 170 15.43 -0.10 0.59
CA SER A 170 16.01 0.91 1.47
C SER A 170 14.93 1.70 2.23
N PHE A 171 13.85 2.06 1.53
CA PHE A 171 12.69 2.72 2.13
C PHE A 171 12.06 1.86 3.23
N VAL A 172 11.79 0.57 2.98
CA VAL A 172 11.17 -0.34 3.94
C VAL A 172 12.02 -0.46 5.21
N VAL A 173 13.33 -0.72 5.05
CA VAL A 173 14.28 -0.83 6.17
C VAL A 173 14.29 0.46 7.01
N LYS A 174 14.41 1.62 6.35
CA LYS A 174 14.38 2.93 7.01
C LYS A 174 13.05 3.18 7.73
N LYS A 175 11.93 2.80 7.13
CA LYS A 175 10.59 3.03 7.70
C LYS A 175 10.36 2.22 8.97
N LEU A 176 10.96 1.04 9.07
CA LEU A 176 10.94 0.21 10.28
C LEU A 176 11.88 0.71 11.38
N GLY A 177 12.82 1.61 11.07
CA GLY A 177 13.81 2.11 12.02
C GLY A 177 14.87 1.06 12.40
N PHE A 178 15.06 0.05 11.57
CA PHE A 178 15.99 -1.05 11.85
C PHE A 178 17.41 -0.68 11.41
N ARG A 179 18.40 -1.25 12.10
CA ARG A 179 19.79 -1.24 11.65
C ARG A 179 19.93 -2.24 10.50
N PHE A 180 20.74 -1.91 9.50
CA PHE A 180 20.93 -2.78 8.34
C PHE A 180 22.40 -3.06 8.10
N LYS A 181 22.76 -4.35 8.06
CA LYS A 181 24.12 -4.80 7.79
C LYS A 181 24.08 -6.21 7.20
N ASP A 182 24.91 -6.45 6.18
CA ASP A 182 25.07 -7.75 5.51
C ASP A 182 23.73 -8.40 5.11
N ASN A 183 22.80 -7.65 4.51
CA ASN A 183 21.45 -8.12 4.14
C ASN A 183 20.54 -8.53 5.32
N VAL A 184 20.87 -8.10 6.53
CA VAL A 184 20.04 -8.29 7.73
C VAL A 184 19.58 -6.95 8.27
N ALA A 185 18.27 -6.76 8.38
CA ALA A 185 17.63 -5.63 9.04
C ALA A 185 17.20 -6.04 10.45
N PHE A 186 17.74 -5.41 11.49
CA PHE A 186 17.53 -5.85 12.86
C PHE A 186 17.37 -4.70 13.85
N CYS A 187 16.66 -5.00 14.94
CA CYS A 187 16.53 -4.14 16.11
C CYS A 187 17.17 -4.82 17.33
N GLY A 188 17.25 -4.11 18.47
CA GLY A 188 17.87 -4.64 19.69
C GLY A 188 19.33 -5.04 19.45
N ASN A 189 19.93 -5.86 20.31
CA ASN A 189 21.35 -6.22 20.24
C ASN A 189 21.70 -7.44 19.37
N LEU A 190 20.85 -7.77 18.38
CA LEU A 190 21.08 -8.88 17.46
C LEU A 190 22.31 -8.61 16.57
N LYS A 191 23.03 -9.69 16.18
CA LYS A 191 24.15 -9.63 15.24
C LYS A 191 23.78 -10.31 13.92
N PRO A 192 24.12 -9.75 12.75
CA PRO A 192 23.78 -10.30 11.44
C PRO A 192 24.14 -11.78 11.26
N ASP A 193 25.36 -12.18 11.63
CA ASP A 193 25.83 -13.56 11.45
C ASP A 193 25.01 -14.57 12.25
N MET A 194 24.53 -14.19 13.44
CA MET A 194 23.67 -15.07 14.25
C MET A 194 22.31 -15.24 13.59
N VAL A 195 21.72 -14.14 13.10
CA VAL A 195 20.42 -14.15 12.41
C VAL A 195 20.47 -14.99 11.14
N LYS A 196 21.52 -14.86 10.34
CA LYS A 196 21.74 -15.66 9.12
C LYS A 196 21.82 -17.15 9.41
N ASN A 197 22.54 -17.51 10.48
CA ASN A 197 22.76 -18.90 10.88
C ASN A 197 21.67 -19.48 11.79
N ARG A 198 20.54 -18.77 11.97
CA ARG A 198 19.41 -19.18 12.83
C ARG A 198 19.84 -19.52 14.28
N ARG A 199 20.80 -18.77 14.83
CA ARG A 199 21.35 -19.03 16.16
C ARG A 199 20.65 -18.21 17.24
N PHE A 200 20.29 -18.87 18.33
CA PHE A 200 19.80 -18.22 19.54
C PHE A 200 20.88 -17.34 20.17
N SER A 201 20.49 -16.19 20.73
CA SER A 201 21.41 -15.17 21.28
C SER A 201 21.13 -14.83 22.74
N GLY A 202 20.50 -15.74 23.48
CA GLY A 202 20.05 -15.53 24.86
C GLY A 202 18.65 -14.89 24.96
N ARG A 203 18.13 -14.35 23.86
CA ARG A 203 16.73 -13.87 23.75
C ARG A 203 16.10 -14.35 22.45
N SER A 204 14.79 -14.59 22.54
CA SER A 204 14.01 -15.01 21.39
C SER A 204 13.84 -13.86 20.40
N TYR A 205 13.80 -14.19 19.12
CA TYR A 205 13.54 -13.21 18.06
C TYR A 205 12.74 -13.82 16.91
N ILE A 206 11.95 -12.99 16.26
CA ILE A 206 11.24 -13.35 15.04
C ILE A 206 12.16 -13.07 13.86
N ARG A 207 12.38 -14.07 13.01
CA ARG A 207 13.11 -13.98 11.76
C ARG A 207 12.12 -13.99 10.60
N ILE A 208 12.14 -12.95 9.77
CA ILE A 208 11.31 -12.81 8.57
C ILE A 208 12.25 -12.73 7.37
N ASN A 209 12.32 -13.79 6.58
CA ASN A 209 13.11 -13.85 5.36
C ASN A 209 12.26 -13.38 4.18
N TRP A 210 12.60 -12.23 3.61
CA TRP A 210 11.99 -11.70 2.39
C TRP A 210 12.85 -12.10 1.19
N LYS A 211 12.38 -13.10 0.43
CA LYS A 211 13.18 -13.80 -0.58
C LYS A 211 13.53 -12.91 -1.77
N SER A 212 12.54 -12.27 -2.39
CA SER A 212 12.74 -11.36 -3.52
C SER A 212 13.52 -10.09 -3.13
N GLY A 213 13.32 -9.61 -1.91
CA GLY A 213 14.08 -8.51 -1.34
C GLY A 213 15.55 -8.84 -1.09
N GLY A 214 15.86 -10.12 -0.86
CA GLY A 214 17.17 -10.56 -0.40
C GLY A 214 17.49 -10.02 1.00
N ILE A 215 16.48 -9.78 1.84
CA ILE A 215 16.63 -9.17 3.17
C ILE A 215 16.02 -10.06 4.23
N ILE A 216 16.76 -10.28 5.32
CA ILE A 216 16.23 -10.93 6.53
C ILE A 216 15.93 -9.85 7.56
N PHE A 217 14.68 -9.71 7.96
CA PHE A 217 14.30 -8.88 9.11
C PHE A 217 14.34 -9.71 10.39
N ALA A 218 14.94 -9.17 11.44
CA ALA A 218 14.99 -9.80 12.75
C ALA A 218 14.46 -8.86 13.84
N VAL A 219 13.42 -9.30 14.52
CA VAL A 219 12.74 -8.53 15.57
C VAL A 219 13.00 -9.22 16.90
N SER A 220 13.87 -8.64 17.73
CA SER A 220 14.07 -9.15 19.09
C SER A 220 12.83 -8.89 19.95
N GLU A 221 12.65 -9.70 20.98
CA GLU A 221 11.60 -9.54 21.97
C GLU A 221 11.48 -8.11 22.53
N ASP A 222 12.61 -7.43 22.79
CA ASP A 222 12.62 -6.05 23.31
C ASP A 222 12.01 -5.00 22.38
N CYS A 223 11.91 -5.30 21.08
CA CYS A 223 11.31 -4.40 20.10
C CYS A 223 9.88 -4.82 19.74
N ALA A 224 9.42 -5.96 20.23
CA ALA A 224 8.13 -6.52 19.88
C ALA A 224 7.04 -5.77 20.64
N GLU A 225 6.34 -4.87 19.95
CA GLU A 225 5.17 -4.20 20.51
C GLU A 225 3.88 -4.90 20.02
N PRO A 226 2.87 -5.12 20.88
CA PRO A 226 1.64 -5.81 20.50
C PRO A 226 0.88 -5.23 19.30
N LYS A 227 1.06 -3.92 19.03
CA LYS A 227 0.40 -3.21 17.92
C LYS A 227 1.31 -3.04 16.69
N ASN A 228 2.56 -3.49 16.75
CA ASN A 228 3.54 -3.31 15.69
C ASN A 228 3.75 -4.62 14.91
N ASN A 229 3.03 -4.77 13.80
CA ASN A 229 3.18 -5.92 12.92
C ASN A 229 4.21 -5.61 11.82
N THR A 230 5.43 -6.13 11.97
CA THR A 230 6.54 -5.92 11.03
C THR A 230 6.20 -6.38 9.61
N LEU A 231 5.59 -7.57 9.44
CA LEU A 231 5.20 -8.07 8.12
C LEU A 231 4.19 -7.13 7.45
N HIS A 232 3.18 -6.67 8.19
CA HIS A 232 2.22 -5.70 7.67
C HIS A 232 2.90 -4.38 7.29
N ASN A 233 3.85 -3.92 8.10
CA ASN A 233 4.60 -2.70 7.84
C ASN A 233 5.53 -2.77 6.62
N ILE A 234 5.91 -3.98 6.19
CA ILE A 234 6.60 -4.21 4.92
C ILE A 234 5.57 -4.28 3.78
N THR A 235 4.60 -5.17 3.91
CA THR A 235 3.72 -5.60 2.82
C THR A 235 2.66 -4.57 2.41
N LYS A 236 2.30 -3.62 3.28
CA LYS A 236 1.33 -2.56 2.96
C LYS A 236 1.77 -1.63 1.83
N TYR A 237 3.06 -1.63 1.50
CA TYR A 237 3.65 -0.80 0.44
C TYR A 237 3.82 -1.52 -0.89
N LEU A 238 3.37 -2.78 -0.98
CA LEU A 238 3.43 -3.59 -2.19
C LEU A 238 2.08 -4.23 -2.50
N ILE A 239 1.90 -4.61 -3.76
CA ILE A 239 0.87 -5.55 -4.19
C ILE A 239 1.60 -6.67 -4.90
N GLU A 240 1.43 -7.87 -4.38
CA GLU A 240 1.95 -9.09 -4.97
C GLU A 240 0.82 -10.14 -5.05
N PRO A 241 0.86 -11.06 -6.02
CA PRO A 241 -0.21 -12.04 -6.20
C PRO A 241 -0.31 -13.02 -5.02
N ASN A 242 0.83 -13.38 -4.43
CA ASN A 242 0.91 -14.26 -3.27
C ASN A 242 2.09 -13.90 -2.37
N ILE A 243 1.80 -13.21 -1.26
CA ILE A 243 2.82 -12.78 -0.29
C ILE A 243 3.44 -13.98 0.44
N SER A 244 2.70 -15.07 0.65
CA SER A 244 3.18 -16.22 1.42
C SER A 244 4.33 -16.96 0.73
N ASP A 245 4.45 -16.83 -0.59
CA ASP A 245 5.54 -17.47 -1.34
C ASP A 245 6.86 -16.71 -1.15
N ASP A 246 6.79 -15.40 -0.94
CA ASP A 246 7.93 -14.49 -0.87
C ASP A 246 8.46 -14.26 0.55
N PHE A 247 7.66 -14.54 1.57
CA PHE A 247 8.01 -14.35 2.98
C PHE A 247 8.01 -15.66 3.76
N GLU A 248 9.11 -15.95 4.44
CA GLU A 248 9.25 -17.08 5.37
C GLU A 248 9.46 -16.53 6.79
N ILE A 249 8.68 -17.02 7.76
CA ILE A 249 8.67 -16.48 9.12
C ILE A 249 8.99 -17.62 10.10
N GLU A 250 9.99 -17.40 10.94
CA GLU A 250 10.47 -18.34 11.93
C GLU A 250 10.58 -17.63 13.29
N VAL A 251 10.29 -18.34 14.39
CA VAL A 251 10.63 -17.88 15.74
C VAL A 251 11.89 -18.62 16.18
N ILE A 252 12.94 -17.86 16.51
CA ILE A 252 14.19 -18.42 17.03
C ILE A 252 14.23 -18.17 18.53
N GLY A 253 14.20 -19.23 19.31
CA GLY A 253 14.22 -19.18 20.77
C GLY A 253 14.97 -20.37 21.35
N GLU A 254 15.09 -20.39 22.67
CA GLU A 254 15.63 -21.55 23.37
C GLU A 254 14.66 -22.72 23.27
N VAL A 255 15.14 -23.86 22.78
CA VAL A 255 14.39 -25.11 22.80
C VAL A 255 14.69 -25.79 24.12
N ILE A 256 13.78 -25.70 25.09
CA ILE A 256 13.83 -26.53 26.28
C ILE A 256 13.54 -27.97 25.82
N LYS A 257 14.56 -28.81 25.73
CA LYS A 257 14.38 -30.25 25.55
C LYS A 257 14.06 -30.85 26.92
N GLU A 258 12.92 -31.53 27.02
CA GLU A 258 12.56 -32.33 28.19
C GLU A 258 13.65 -33.41 28.39
N GLN A 259 14.36 -33.37 29.52
CA GLN A 259 15.27 -34.44 29.88
C GLN A 259 14.42 -35.66 30.22
N THR A 260 14.38 -36.64 29.32
CA THR A 260 13.84 -37.95 29.64
C THR A 260 14.85 -38.62 30.56
N GLU A 261 14.66 -38.50 31.88
CA GLU A 261 15.40 -39.28 32.87
C GLU A 261 15.17 -40.76 32.57
N SER A 262 16.20 -41.38 31.99
CA SER A 262 16.27 -42.82 31.81
C SER A 262 16.71 -43.42 33.14
N THR A 263 15.78 -43.53 34.08
CA THR A 263 16.03 -44.26 35.33
C THR A 263 16.05 -45.76 35.01
N ILE A 264 17.22 -46.25 34.62
CA ILE A 264 17.52 -47.68 34.59
C ILE A 264 17.79 -48.09 36.04
N TYR A 265 16.82 -48.74 36.67
CA TYR A 265 17.09 -49.56 37.85
C TYR A 265 17.56 -50.94 37.36
N ILE A 266 18.77 -51.31 37.80
CA ILE A 266 19.35 -52.66 37.72
C ILE A 266 18.70 -53.52 38.80
#